data_AF-A0A380PA48-F1
#
_entry.id   AF-A0A380PA48-F1
#
_cell.length_a   1.000
_cell.length_b   1.000
_cell.length_c   1.000
_cell.angle_alpha   90.00
_cell.angle_beta   90.00
_cell.angle_gamma   90.00
#
_symmetry.space_group_name_H-M   'P 1'
#
loop_
_entity.id
_entity.type
_entity.pdbx_description
1 polymer ?
#
loop_
_entity_poly.entity_id
_entity_poly.type
_entity_poly.pdbx_seq_one_letter_code
_entity_poly.pdbx_strand_id
1 'polypeptide(L)'
;MFGSKGGLVAALVTDRLRPHQEEIEQAVPAELALLEAVGAFARHYRRSCDAPAATSALSLQITLLDMALHGPELRSRLAATVQTQERHLIAWFTGRSHNGQIVAPHQAQRLVTALRALFVGLAQGVTLGLAPEADERFFADTACALASSATLLDQDADASG
;
A
#
# COMPACT_ATOMS: atom_id res chain seq x y z
N MET A 1 -21.07 -17.84 14.83
CA MET A 1 -20.52 -19.17 14.48
C MET A 1 -19.89 -19.09 13.09
N PHE A 2 -18.58 -19.26 12.96
CA PHE A 2 -17.89 -19.26 11.66
C PHE A 2 -17.92 -20.69 11.09
N GLY A 3 -18.92 -20.99 10.26
CA GLY A 3 -19.20 -22.35 9.79
C GLY A 3 -18.18 -22.99 8.84
N SER A 4 -17.02 -22.37 8.58
CA SER A 4 -15.94 -22.97 7.80
C SER A 4 -14.58 -22.34 8.13
N LYS A 5 -13.48 -23.07 7.91
CA LYS A 5 -12.10 -22.56 7.99
C LYS A 5 -11.93 -21.27 7.17
N GLY A 6 -12.60 -21.18 6.01
CA GLY A 6 -12.63 -19.97 5.18
C GLY A 6 -13.40 -18.78 5.77
N GLY A 7 -14.43 -19.03 6.60
CA GLY A 7 -15.14 -17.99 7.34
C GLY A 7 -14.32 -17.39 8.49
N LEU A 8 -13.57 -18.23 9.21
CA LEU A 8 -12.67 -17.80 10.30
C LEU A 8 -11.47 -17.00 9.75
N VAL A 9 -10.89 -17.47 8.64
CA VAL A 9 -9.79 -16.81 7.93
C VAL A 9 -10.23 -15.45 7.37
N ALA A 10 -11.44 -15.34 6.83
CA ALA A 10 -11.97 -14.07 6.35
C ALA A 10 -12.22 -13.05 7.47
N ALA A 11 -12.65 -13.52 8.65
CA ALA A 11 -12.78 -12.67 9.83
C ALA A 11 -11.41 -12.12 10.29
N LEU A 12 -10.37 -12.97 10.32
CA LEU A 12 -8.99 -12.57 10.61
C LEU A 12 -8.43 -11.54 9.61
N VAL A 13 -8.72 -11.69 8.31
CA VAL A 13 -8.34 -10.69 7.29
C VAL A 13 -9.00 -9.34 7.59
N THR A 14 -10.28 -9.34 7.93
CA THR A 14 -11.04 -8.10 8.17
C THR A 14 -10.65 -7.43 9.50
N ASP A 15 -10.32 -8.22 10.53
CA ASP A 15 -9.98 -7.77 11.88
C ASP A 15 -8.55 -7.21 11.97
N ARG A 16 -7.58 -7.77 11.23
CA ARG A 16 -6.19 -7.26 11.23
C ARG A 16 -5.93 -6.09 10.28
N LEU A 17 -6.80 -5.84 9.32
CA LEU A 17 -6.60 -4.78 8.31
C LEU A 17 -7.28 -3.45 8.66
N ARG A 18 -8.11 -3.43 9.70
CA ARG A 18 -8.78 -2.22 10.24
C ARG A 18 -7.89 -1.32 11.12
N PRO A 19 -6.97 -1.84 11.97
CA PRO A 19 -6.21 -1.02 12.90
C PRO A 19 -5.15 -0.11 12.26
N HIS A 20 -4.82 -0.29 10.98
CA HIS A 20 -3.72 0.45 10.34
C HIS A 20 -4.13 1.77 9.68
N GLN A 21 -5.42 2.08 9.58
CA GLN A 21 -5.86 3.26 8.83
C GLN A 21 -5.74 4.56 9.63
N GLU A 22 -6.06 4.54 10.94
CA GLU A 22 -5.95 5.70 11.82
C GLU A 22 -4.48 6.11 12.08
N GLU A 23 -3.58 5.12 12.22
CA GLU A 23 -2.14 5.36 12.38
C GLU A 23 -1.51 5.99 11.13
N ILE A 24 -2.02 5.62 9.95
CA ILE A 24 -1.60 6.17 8.66
C ILE A 24 -2.10 7.61 8.51
N GLU A 25 -3.36 7.89 8.86
CA GLU A 25 -3.91 9.26 8.86
C GLU A 25 -3.17 10.20 9.83
N GLN A 26 -2.74 9.71 10.99
CA GLN A 26 -1.90 10.49 11.92
C GLN A 26 -0.47 10.72 11.39
N ALA A 27 0.07 9.79 10.61
CA ALA A 27 1.45 9.88 10.10
C ALA A 27 1.60 10.83 8.91
N VAL A 28 0.51 11.22 8.24
CA VAL A 28 0.55 11.98 6.98
C VAL A 28 -0.57 13.03 6.97
N PRO A 29 -0.25 14.28 7.37
CA PRO A 29 -1.21 15.38 7.33
C PRO A 29 -1.85 15.60 5.95
N ALA A 30 -3.08 16.09 5.94
CA ALA A 30 -3.85 16.33 4.72
C ALA A 30 -3.24 17.45 3.86
N GLU A 31 -2.51 18.36 4.48
CA GLU A 31 -1.94 19.57 3.89
C GLU A 31 -0.64 19.31 3.12
N LEU A 32 -0.02 18.14 3.32
CA LEU A 32 1.24 17.81 2.65
C LEU A 32 1.08 17.73 1.13
N ALA A 33 2.10 18.21 0.40
CA ALA A 33 2.21 17.96 -1.03
C ALA A 33 2.36 16.45 -1.31
N LEU A 34 2.08 16.00 -2.53
CA LEU A 34 2.08 14.57 -2.89
C LEU A 34 3.38 13.86 -2.47
N LEU A 35 4.54 14.44 -2.79
CA LEU A 35 5.83 13.80 -2.51
C LEU A 35 6.11 13.69 -1.02
N GLU A 36 5.76 14.72 -0.25
CA GLU A 36 5.90 14.72 1.21
C GLU A 36 4.99 13.67 1.83
N ALA A 37 3.74 13.57 1.34
CA ALA A 37 2.77 12.58 1.79
C ALA A 37 3.23 11.15 1.49
N VAL A 38 3.69 10.89 0.26
CA VAL A 38 4.22 9.58 -0.15
C VAL A 38 5.48 9.22 0.63
N GLY A 39 6.39 10.17 0.84
CA GLY A 39 7.61 9.95 1.61
C GLY A 39 7.32 9.65 3.08
N ALA A 40 6.40 10.38 3.70
CA ALA A 40 5.97 10.13 5.08
C ALA A 40 5.30 8.75 5.22
N PHE A 41 4.41 8.40 4.27
CA PHE A 41 3.79 7.09 4.19
C PHE A 41 4.82 5.96 4.06
N ALA A 42 5.80 6.10 3.16
CA ALA A 42 6.84 5.11 2.92
C ALA A 42 7.70 4.85 4.17
N ARG A 43 8.07 5.90 4.90
CA ARG A 43 8.83 5.77 6.17
C ARG A 43 8.00 5.10 7.25
N HIS A 44 6.71 5.44 7.36
CA HIS A 44 5.81 4.77 8.29
C HIS A 44 5.70 3.27 7.96
N TYR A 45 5.54 2.93 6.68
CA TYR A 45 5.48 1.54 6.21
C TYR A 45 6.78 0.78 6.46
N ARG A 46 7.96 1.41 6.29
CA ARG A 46 9.24 0.79 6.65
C ARG A 46 9.32 0.49 8.15
N ARG A 47 8.92 1.42 9.01
CA ARG A 47 8.97 1.23 10.48
C ARG A 47 8.07 0.08 10.94
N SER A 48 6.94 -0.15 10.29
CA SER A 48 6.06 -1.28 10.63
C SER A 48 6.70 -2.64 10.36
N CYS A 49 7.70 -2.71 9.46
CA CYS A 49 8.46 -3.94 9.19
C CYS A 49 9.40 -4.33 10.35
N ASP A 50 9.77 -3.39 11.23
CA ASP A 50 10.59 -3.66 12.43
C ASP A 50 9.73 -3.94 13.67
N ALA A 51 8.40 -3.85 13.56
CA ALA A 51 7.51 -4.09 14.68
C ALA A 51 7.67 -5.55 15.20
N PRO A 52 7.57 -5.80 16.51
CA PRO A 52 7.70 -7.16 17.06
C PRO A 52 6.77 -8.20 16.42
N ALA A 53 5.64 -7.75 15.88
CA ALA A 53 4.66 -8.59 15.21
C ALA A 53 4.92 -8.80 13.70
N ALA A 54 5.89 -8.12 13.07
CA ALA A 54 6.07 -8.07 11.62
C ALA A 54 6.23 -9.46 10.98
N THR A 55 7.09 -10.31 11.54
CA THR A 55 7.27 -11.70 11.06
C THR A 55 5.98 -12.51 11.15
N SER A 56 5.23 -12.38 12.26
CA SER A 56 3.96 -13.09 12.44
C SER A 56 2.87 -12.59 11.48
N ALA A 57 2.86 -11.29 11.18
CA ALA A 57 1.96 -10.67 10.21
C ALA A 57 2.28 -11.13 8.79
N LEU A 58 3.56 -11.15 8.42
CA LEU A 58 4.01 -11.64 7.12
C LEU A 58 3.70 -13.13 6.94
N SER A 59 3.95 -13.96 7.96
CA SER A 59 3.61 -15.39 7.91
C SER A 59 2.12 -15.59 7.64
N LEU A 60 1.25 -14.83 8.31
CA LEU A 60 -0.19 -14.89 8.07
C LEU A 60 -0.53 -14.47 6.63
N GLN A 61 0.07 -13.38 6.13
CA GLN A 61 -0.15 -12.92 4.76
C GLN A 61 0.23 -13.98 3.71
N ILE A 62 1.38 -14.66 3.88
CA ILE A 62 1.80 -15.73 2.98
C ILE A 62 0.82 -16.90 3.03
N THR A 63 0.39 -17.33 4.22
CA THR A 63 -0.61 -18.40 4.36
C THR A 63 -1.95 -18.02 3.72
N LEU A 64 -2.39 -16.77 3.86
CA LEU A 64 -3.61 -16.27 3.21
C LEU A 64 -3.51 -16.29 1.69
N LEU A 65 -2.38 -15.86 1.14
CA LEU A 65 -2.11 -15.89 -0.30
C LEU A 65 -2.11 -17.32 -0.82
N ASP A 66 -1.41 -18.23 -0.14
CA ASP A 66 -1.40 -19.66 -0.48
C ASP A 66 -2.82 -20.25 -0.50
N MET A 67 -3.61 -20.03 0.54
CA MET A 67 -5.01 -20.49 0.55
C MET A 67 -5.84 -19.87 -0.57
N ALA A 68 -5.61 -18.60 -0.94
CA ALA A 68 -6.32 -17.92 -2.02
C ALA A 68 -5.94 -18.44 -3.42
N LEU A 69 -4.75 -19.03 -3.58
CA LEU A 69 -4.40 -19.74 -4.82
C LEU A 69 -5.30 -20.96 -5.04
N HIS A 70 -5.73 -21.61 -3.96
CA HIS A 70 -6.51 -22.85 -4.00
C HIS A 70 -8.01 -22.66 -3.75
N GLY A 71 -8.46 -21.48 -3.29
CA GLY A 71 -9.86 -21.20 -2.94
C GLY A 71 -10.41 -19.93 -3.60
N PRO A 72 -11.33 -20.02 -4.58
CA PRO A 72 -11.82 -18.86 -5.32
C PRO A 72 -12.59 -17.86 -4.45
N GLU A 73 -13.33 -18.32 -3.44
CA GLU A 73 -14.06 -17.44 -2.53
C GLU A 73 -13.11 -16.59 -1.68
N LEU A 74 -12.02 -17.20 -1.19
CA LEU A 74 -11.00 -16.48 -0.42
C LEU A 74 -10.24 -15.49 -1.30
N ARG A 75 -9.93 -15.86 -2.54
CA ARG A 75 -9.32 -14.98 -3.54
C ARG A 75 -10.16 -13.73 -3.78
N SER A 76 -11.46 -13.90 -4.00
CA SER A 76 -12.40 -12.79 -4.21
C SER A 76 -12.47 -11.85 -2.99
N ARG A 77 -12.54 -12.42 -1.78
CA ARG A 77 -12.54 -11.63 -0.53
C ARG A 77 -11.25 -10.86 -0.31
N LEU A 78 -10.11 -11.49 -0.57
CA LEU A 78 -8.81 -10.82 -0.48
C LEU A 78 -8.74 -9.66 -1.47
N ALA A 79 -9.16 -9.87 -2.72
CA ALA A 79 -9.22 -8.82 -3.74
C ALA A 79 -10.12 -7.65 -3.32
N ALA A 80 -11.32 -7.92 -2.80
CA ALA A 80 -12.23 -6.88 -2.33
C ALA A 80 -11.66 -6.07 -1.16
N THR A 81 -10.92 -6.73 -0.26
CA THR A 81 -10.27 -6.07 0.87
C THR A 81 -9.15 -5.15 0.40
N VAL A 82 -8.30 -5.65 -0.52
CA VAL A 82 -7.25 -4.86 -1.17
C VAL A 82 -7.83 -3.65 -1.90
N GLN A 83 -8.87 -3.84 -2.72
CA GLN A 83 -9.53 -2.76 -3.44
C GLN A 83 -10.13 -1.70 -2.50
N THR A 84 -10.53 -2.07 -1.29
CA THR A 84 -11.03 -1.12 -0.29
C THR A 84 -9.88 -0.26 0.26
N GLN A 85 -8.74 -0.87 0.59
CA GLN A 85 -7.54 -0.14 1.01
C GLN A 85 -7.02 0.79 -0.09
N GLU A 86 -6.96 0.30 -1.33
CA GLU A 86 -6.54 1.10 -2.47
C GLU A 86 -7.46 2.30 -2.67
N ARG A 87 -8.78 2.13 -2.60
CA ARG A 87 -9.73 3.25 -2.70
C ARG A 87 -9.49 4.34 -1.66
N HIS A 88 -9.14 3.98 -0.43
CA HIS A 88 -8.81 4.97 0.61
C HIS A 88 -7.53 5.73 0.27
N LEU A 89 -6.46 5.04 -0.14
CA LEU A 89 -5.22 5.70 -0.56
C LEU A 89 -5.43 6.58 -1.82
N ILE A 90 -6.26 6.14 -2.76
CA ILE A 90 -6.60 6.90 -3.97
C ILE A 90 -7.28 8.21 -3.57
N ALA A 91 -8.32 8.13 -2.73
CA ALA A 91 -9.02 9.32 -2.24
C ALA A 91 -8.07 10.27 -1.50
N TRP A 92 -7.08 9.72 -0.79
CA TRP A 92 -6.14 10.51 -0.02
C TRP A 92 -5.04 11.21 -0.83
N PHE A 93 -4.61 10.62 -1.95
CA PHE A 93 -3.64 11.25 -2.84
C PHE A 93 -4.30 12.15 -3.89
N THR A 94 -5.56 11.89 -4.24
CA THR A 94 -6.34 12.74 -5.13
C THR A 94 -6.46 14.14 -4.53
N GLY A 95 -6.30 15.19 -5.35
CA GLY A 95 -6.43 16.58 -4.89
C GLY A 95 -5.16 17.17 -4.27
N ARG A 96 -4.12 16.36 -3.99
CA ARG A 96 -2.85 16.88 -3.47
C ARG A 96 -2.08 17.64 -4.54
N SER A 97 -1.29 18.63 -4.10
CA SER A 97 -0.43 19.40 -4.98
C SER A 97 0.81 18.59 -5.40
N HIS A 98 1.19 18.70 -6.66
CA HIS A 98 2.42 18.14 -7.20
C HIS A 98 2.92 19.00 -8.36
N ASN A 99 4.12 19.59 -8.23
CA ASN A 99 4.73 20.45 -9.26
C ASN A 99 3.79 21.56 -9.79
N GLY A 100 3.01 22.18 -8.89
CA GLY A 100 2.06 23.23 -9.25
C GLY A 100 0.76 22.74 -9.90
N GLN A 101 0.58 21.43 -10.06
CA GLN A 101 -0.65 20.80 -10.52
C GLN A 101 -1.36 20.07 -9.37
N ILE A 102 -2.60 19.64 -9.61
CA ILE A 102 -3.38 18.82 -8.68
C ILE A 102 -3.44 17.39 -9.21
N VAL A 103 -3.23 16.42 -8.32
CA VAL A 103 -3.28 15.00 -8.67
C VAL A 103 -4.72 14.59 -9.00
N ALA A 104 -4.92 14.08 -10.21
CA ALA A 104 -6.20 13.57 -10.67
C ALA A 104 -6.48 12.16 -10.13
N PRO A 105 -7.76 11.72 -10.05
CA PRO A 105 -8.12 10.41 -9.50
C PRO A 105 -7.43 9.22 -10.19
N HIS A 106 -7.29 9.25 -11.51
CA HIS A 106 -6.64 8.16 -12.26
C HIS A 106 -5.12 8.13 -12.04
N GLN A 107 -4.49 9.28 -11.87
CA GLN A 107 -3.07 9.39 -11.50
C GLN A 107 -2.84 8.80 -10.09
N ALA A 108 -3.71 9.14 -9.14
CA ALA A 108 -3.70 8.56 -7.80
C ALA A 108 -3.89 7.03 -7.86
N GLN A 109 -4.80 6.52 -8.70
CA GLN A 109 -5.00 5.07 -8.89
C GLN A 109 -3.75 4.36 -9.41
N ARG A 110 -3.10 4.89 -10.45
CA ARG A 110 -1.84 4.34 -10.98
C ARG A 110 -0.75 4.33 -9.92
N LEU A 111 -0.60 5.43 -9.20
CA LEU A 111 0.38 5.57 -8.13
C LEU A 111 0.14 4.56 -7.00
N VAL A 112 -1.10 4.44 -6.50
CA VAL A 112 -1.44 3.51 -5.42
C VAL A 112 -1.17 2.06 -5.81
N THR A 113 -1.47 1.69 -7.05
CA THR A 113 -1.16 0.35 -7.58
C THR A 113 0.35 0.08 -7.56
N ALA A 114 1.14 1.04 -8.03
CA ALA A 114 2.61 0.93 -8.05
C ALA A 114 3.21 0.89 -6.65
N LEU A 115 2.75 1.77 -5.75
CA LEU A 115 3.19 1.81 -4.35
C LEU A 115 2.85 0.50 -3.62
N ARG A 116 1.67 -0.08 -3.84
CA ARG A 116 1.31 -1.37 -3.26
C ARG A 116 2.29 -2.46 -3.70
N ALA A 117 2.59 -2.56 -5.00
CA ALA A 117 3.53 -3.56 -5.51
C ALA A 117 4.93 -3.38 -4.90
N LEU A 118 5.41 -2.13 -4.83
CA LEU A 118 6.67 -1.77 -4.20
C LEU A 118 6.69 -2.20 -2.72
N PHE A 119 5.71 -1.75 -1.94
CA PHE A 119 5.70 -1.94 -0.50
C PHE A 119 5.49 -3.41 -0.10
N VAL A 120 4.66 -4.17 -0.83
CA VAL A 120 4.54 -5.61 -0.59
C VAL A 120 5.89 -6.31 -0.80
N GLY A 121 6.59 -6.00 -1.89
CA GLY A 121 7.90 -6.60 -2.18
C GLY A 121 8.97 -6.20 -1.15
N LEU A 122 9.06 -4.91 -0.84
CA LEU A 122 10.07 -4.42 0.11
C LEU A 122 9.80 -4.88 1.55
N ALA A 123 8.56 -4.91 2.02
CA ALA A 123 8.25 -5.43 3.36
C ALA A 123 8.61 -6.91 3.49
N GLN A 124 8.31 -7.72 2.47
CA GLN A 124 8.76 -9.11 2.42
C GLN A 124 10.28 -9.20 2.46
N GLY A 125 10.95 -8.42 1.62
CA GLY A 125 12.40 -8.39 1.51
C GLY A 125 13.09 -8.04 2.83
N VAL A 126 12.64 -6.97 3.50
CA VAL A 126 13.20 -6.53 4.78
C VAL A 126 12.90 -7.53 5.90
N THR A 127 11.65 -7.96 6.04
CA THR A 127 11.23 -8.87 7.13
C THR A 127 11.91 -10.24 7.04
N LEU A 128 12.24 -10.71 5.83
CA LEU A 128 12.95 -11.97 5.59
C LEU A 128 14.47 -11.80 5.52
N GLY A 129 15.01 -10.58 5.67
CA GLY A 129 16.44 -10.30 5.57
C GLY A 129 17.03 -10.41 4.14
N LEU A 130 16.18 -10.39 3.11
CA LEU A 130 16.56 -10.44 1.69
C LEU A 130 16.96 -9.07 1.14
N ALA A 131 16.54 -7.98 1.79
CA ALA A 131 16.83 -6.60 1.40
C ALA A 131 17.42 -5.81 2.58
N PRO A 132 18.62 -6.16 3.08
CA PRO A 132 19.20 -5.54 4.27
C PRO A 132 19.53 -4.05 4.08
N GLU A 133 19.71 -3.60 2.84
CA GLU A 133 20.01 -2.21 2.50
C GLU A 133 18.75 -1.33 2.31
N ALA A 134 17.55 -1.91 2.35
CA ALA A 134 16.30 -1.19 2.16
C ALA A 134 15.87 -0.48 3.46
N ASP A 135 16.59 0.59 3.81
CA ASP A 135 16.31 1.45 4.96
C ASP A 135 15.13 2.42 4.72
N GLU A 136 14.82 3.26 5.71
CA GLU A 136 13.73 4.26 5.59
C GLU A 136 13.93 5.24 4.43
N ARG A 137 15.19 5.58 4.12
CA ARG A 137 15.52 6.50 3.04
C ARG A 137 15.29 5.82 1.70
N PHE A 138 15.74 4.59 1.53
CA PHE A 138 15.50 3.80 0.33
C PHE A 138 14.00 3.67 0.02
N PHE A 139 13.18 3.37 1.04
CA PHE A 139 11.72 3.31 0.90
C PHE A 139 11.14 4.65 0.42
N ALA A 140 11.51 5.75 1.08
CA ALA A 140 11.01 7.08 0.74
C ALA A 140 11.46 7.52 -0.65
N ASP A 141 12.74 7.40 -0.98
CA ASP A 141 13.31 7.84 -2.25
C ASP A 141 12.69 7.05 -3.42
N THR A 142 12.52 5.73 -3.27
CA THR A 142 11.89 4.88 -4.30
C THR A 142 10.40 5.20 -4.48
N ALA A 143 9.66 5.38 -3.39
CA ALA A 143 8.24 5.72 -3.44
C ALA A 143 8.03 7.12 -4.06
N CYS A 144 8.85 8.09 -3.71
CA CYS A 144 8.83 9.43 -4.29
C CYS A 144 9.19 9.41 -5.78
N ALA A 145 10.16 8.60 -6.21
CA ALA A 145 10.51 8.44 -7.62
C ALA A 145 9.32 7.89 -8.45
N LEU A 146 8.56 6.95 -7.89
CA LEU A 146 7.32 6.46 -8.51
C LEU A 146 6.26 7.57 -8.58
N ALA A 147 6.09 8.36 -7.52
CA ALA A 147 5.15 9.48 -7.50
C ALA A 147 5.50 10.57 -8.52
N SER A 148 6.78 10.91 -8.67
CA SER A 148 7.26 11.84 -9.69
C SER A 148 7.03 11.34 -11.12
N SER A 149 7.18 10.02 -11.36
CA SER A 149 7.01 9.43 -12.70
C SER A 149 5.54 9.19 -13.06
N ALA A 150 4.69 8.85 -12.09
CA ALA A 150 3.28 8.53 -12.30
C ALA A 150 2.47 9.72 -12.84
N THR A 151 2.90 10.95 -12.52
CA THR A 151 2.29 12.19 -13.04
C THR A 151 2.86 12.64 -14.38
N LEU A 152 4.07 12.20 -14.76
CA LEU A 152 4.70 12.54 -16.03
C LEU A 152 4.13 11.72 -17.20
N LEU A 153 3.84 10.44 -16.99
CA LEU A 153 3.32 9.51 -18.01
C LEU A 153 1.87 9.79 -18.48
N ASP A 154 1.34 10.96 -18.13
CA ASP A 154 -0.03 11.40 -18.42
C ASP A 154 0.00 12.76 -19.15
N GLN A 155 0.98 13.61 -18.85
CA GLN A 155 1.26 14.82 -19.64
C GLN A 155 1.61 14.49 -21.10
N ASP A 156 2.30 13.37 -21.35
CA ASP A 156 2.59 12.89 -22.71
C ASP A 156 1.35 12.35 -23.44
N ALA A 157 0.34 11.86 -22.70
CA ALA A 157 -0.91 11.37 -23.27
C ALA A 157 -1.83 12.54 -23.69
N ASP A 158 -1.90 13.61 -22.89
CA ASP A 158 -2.65 14.82 -23.23
C ASP A 158 -1.94 15.71 -24.27
N ALA A 159 -0.60 15.68 -24.34
CA ALA A 159 0.17 16.43 -25.36
C ALA A 159 0.14 15.78 -26.76
N SER A 160 -0.40 14.56 -26.87
CA SER A 160 -0.50 13.80 -28.13
C SER A 160 -1.91 13.78 -28.73
N GLY A 161 -2.85 14.56 -28.16
CA GLY A 161 -4.26 14.64 -28.57
C GLY A 161 -4.61 15.83 -29.45
#